data_AF-A0A2Z2P6X7-F1
#
_entry.id   AF-A0A2Z2P6X7-F1
#
_cell.length_a   1.000
_cell.length_b   1.000
_cell.length_c   1.000
_cell.angle_alpha   90.00
_cell.angle_beta   90.00
_cell.angle_gamma   90.00
#
_symmetry.space_group_name_H-M   'P 1'
#
loop_
_entity.id
_entity.type
_entity.pdbx_description
1 polymer ?
#
loop_
_entity_poly.entity_id
_entity_poly.type
_entity_poly.pdbx_seq_one_letter_code
_entity_poly.pdbx_strand_id
1 'polypeptide(L)'
;MMGRTMFAALAVLALAGCSDWREGEEGVEACLKRFAPKEGAVDPLADDTNQWVPSYTYDVTKVADPHAFGQEVHKRGGKFWWVGWQGSRPPEQQLQRERDKLNDMPATEAGAVVLAGDPALYKVRGKPGLNRDLLRQGCEGQRAGMRLVSWQAARADFIKDGKLPSGPTAAEIRAVQELDRPKIKDLLP
;
A
#
# COMPACT_ATOMS: atom_id res chain seq x y z
N MET A 1 -25.73 25.77 59.16
CA MET A 1 -24.52 25.91 58.32
C MET A 1 -24.16 24.53 57.80
N MET A 2 -24.52 24.19 56.56
CA MET A 2 -24.30 22.85 56.00
C MET A 2 -24.07 22.93 54.49
N GLY A 3 -22.93 22.38 54.06
CA GLY A 3 -22.78 21.66 52.80
C GLY A 3 -22.66 22.47 51.51
N ARG A 4 -21.48 23.06 51.27
CA ARG A 4 -20.97 23.31 49.91
C ARG A 4 -20.24 22.05 49.44
N THR A 5 -20.70 21.43 48.36
CA THR A 5 -19.86 20.56 47.51
C THR A 5 -20.27 20.76 46.06
N MET A 6 -19.59 21.70 45.40
CA MET A 6 -19.63 21.87 43.96
C MET A 6 -19.04 20.62 43.29
N PHE A 7 -19.84 19.95 42.46
CA PHE A 7 -19.33 18.99 41.48
C PHE A 7 -18.66 19.77 40.35
N ALA A 8 -17.33 19.81 40.33
CA ALA A 8 -16.57 20.21 39.17
C ALA A 8 -16.59 19.03 38.17
N ALA A 9 -17.47 19.11 37.18
CA ALA A 9 -17.44 18.22 36.02
C ALA A 9 -16.21 18.59 35.18
N LEU A 10 -15.12 17.86 35.39
CA LEU A 10 -13.93 17.90 34.55
C LEU A 10 -14.27 17.23 33.22
N ALA A 11 -14.81 18.01 32.28
CA ALA A 11 -15.02 17.58 30.90
C ALA A 11 -13.68 17.57 30.16
N VAL A 12 -12.87 16.54 30.38
CA VAL A 12 -11.72 16.21 29.51
C VAL A 12 -12.23 15.30 28.40
N LEU A 13 -13.03 15.88 27.50
CA LEU A 13 -13.46 15.23 26.27
C LEU A 13 -12.35 15.36 25.22
N ALA A 14 -11.52 14.33 25.18
CA ALA A 14 -10.95 13.71 23.98
C ALA A 14 -10.66 14.64 22.78
N LEU A 15 -9.53 15.37 22.85
CA LEU A 15 -8.74 15.68 21.66
C LEU A 15 -7.76 14.51 21.40
N ALA A 16 -8.29 13.30 21.24
CA ALA A 16 -7.64 12.31 20.40
C ALA A 16 -8.07 12.66 18.98
N GLY A 17 -7.52 13.71 18.38
CA GLY A 17 -6.20 13.60 17.79
C GLY A 17 -6.44 13.01 16.41
N CYS A 18 -6.63 13.87 15.41
CA CYS A 18 -6.53 13.51 13.99
C CYS A 18 -5.07 13.14 13.67
N SER A 19 -4.49 12.17 14.38
CA SER A 19 -3.17 11.66 14.07
C SER A 19 -3.30 10.90 12.77
N ASP A 20 -2.47 11.27 11.81
CA ASP A 20 -2.38 10.56 10.55
C ASP A 20 -2.11 9.07 10.85
N TRP A 21 -2.95 8.17 10.34
CA TRP A 21 -2.85 6.72 10.61
C TRP A 21 -1.50 6.11 10.18
N ARG A 22 -0.73 6.86 9.39
CA ARG A 22 0.63 6.52 8.94
C ARG A 22 1.72 6.88 9.94
N GLU A 23 1.41 7.67 10.95
CA GLU A 23 2.36 8.05 12.00
C GLU A 23 2.63 6.87 12.96
N GLY A 24 3.88 6.75 13.40
CA GLY A 24 4.34 5.69 14.31
C GLY A 24 4.53 4.32 13.66
N GLU A 25 4.48 3.27 14.47
CA GLU A 25 4.64 1.87 14.06
C GLU A 25 3.31 1.12 14.12
N GLU A 26 2.87 0.56 12.99
CA GLU A 26 1.75 -0.39 12.95
C GLU A 26 2.34 -1.78 13.12
N GLY A 27 2.02 -2.41 14.25
CA GLY A 27 2.42 -3.78 14.51
C GLY A 27 1.80 -4.76 13.52
N VAL A 28 2.42 -5.93 13.36
CA VAL A 28 2.04 -6.96 12.40
C VAL A 28 0.54 -7.32 12.51
N GLU A 29 0.04 -7.54 13.73
CA GLU A 29 -1.36 -7.92 13.95
C GLU A 29 -2.36 -6.81 13.58
N ALA A 30 -1.99 -5.53 13.77
CA ALA A 30 -2.83 -4.41 13.34
C ALA A 30 -2.89 -4.31 11.81
N CYS A 31 -1.75 -4.50 11.14
CA CYS A 31 -1.68 -4.60 9.68
C CYS A 31 -2.52 -5.76 9.15
N LEU A 32 -2.37 -6.96 9.72
CA LEU A 32 -3.16 -8.14 9.34
C LEU A 32 -4.66 -7.89 9.48
N LYS A 33 -5.08 -7.28 10.60
CA LYS A 33 -6.48 -6.94 10.84
C LYS A 33 -7.05 -5.98 9.79
N ARG A 34 -6.25 -5.05 9.26
CA ARG A 34 -6.67 -4.10 8.21
C ARG A 34 -6.90 -4.77 6.86
N PHE A 35 -6.19 -5.87 6.61
CA PHE A 35 -6.35 -6.69 5.41
C PHE A 35 -7.22 -7.93 5.63
N ALA A 36 -7.79 -8.11 6.83
CA ALA A 36 -8.64 -9.25 7.12
C ALA A 36 -9.83 -9.26 6.15
N PRO A 37 -10.18 -10.42 5.59
CA PRO A 37 -11.38 -10.55 4.78
C PRO A 37 -12.60 -10.15 5.62
N LYS A 38 -13.66 -9.69 4.95
CA LYS A 38 -14.94 -9.46 5.61
C LYS A 38 -15.40 -10.76 6.28
N GLU A 39 -16.10 -10.64 7.40
CA GLU A 39 -16.64 -11.79 8.12
C GLU A 39 -17.46 -12.68 7.15
N GLY A 40 -17.13 -13.98 7.13
CA GLY A 40 -17.76 -14.96 6.24
C GLY A 40 -17.14 -15.09 4.83
N ALA A 41 -16.15 -14.28 4.45
CA ALA A 41 -15.40 -14.54 3.22
C ALA A 41 -14.48 -15.75 3.39
N VAL A 42 -14.61 -16.70 2.48
CA VAL A 42 -13.68 -17.84 2.34
C VAL A 42 -12.57 -17.41 1.40
N ASP A 43 -11.32 -17.55 1.84
CA ASP A 43 -10.17 -17.37 0.95
C ASP A 43 -10.03 -18.62 0.07
N PRO A 44 -10.25 -18.51 -1.26
CA PRO A 44 -10.19 -19.66 -2.17
C PRO A 44 -8.78 -20.25 -2.28
N LEU A 45 -7.76 -19.55 -1.78
CA LEU A 45 -6.36 -19.97 -1.81
C LEU A 45 -5.83 -20.41 -0.43
N ALA A 46 -6.68 -20.50 0.59
CA ALA A 46 -6.28 -20.84 1.96
C ALA A 46 -5.54 -22.19 2.06
N ASP A 47 -5.98 -23.18 1.28
CA ASP A 47 -5.42 -24.54 1.22
C ASP A 47 -4.43 -24.73 0.05
N ASP A 48 -4.11 -23.65 -0.68
CA ASP A 48 -3.16 -23.74 -1.79
C ASP A 48 -1.74 -24.02 -1.29
N THR A 49 -1.14 -25.08 -1.81
CA THR A 49 0.22 -25.54 -1.49
C THR A 49 1.28 -25.02 -2.47
N ASN A 50 0.87 -24.32 -3.53
CA ASN A 50 1.77 -23.71 -4.49
C ASN A 50 2.63 -22.62 -3.85
N GLN A 51 3.80 -22.39 -4.46
CA GLN A 51 4.64 -21.24 -4.14
C GLN A 51 4.16 -20.01 -4.90
N TRP A 52 3.95 -18.94 -4.15
CA TRP A 52 3.53 -17.64 -4.63
C TRP A 52 4.60 -16.61 -4.32
N VAL A 53 4.76 -15.65 -5.21
CA VAL A 53 5.74 -14.58 -5.05
C VAL A 53 5.01 -13.25 -4.94
N PRO A 54 5.14 -12.56 -3.79
CA PRO A 54 4.40 -11.33 -3.54
C PRO A 54 5.12 -10.09 -4.08
N SER A 55 4.32 -9.12 -4.46
CA SER A 55 4.69 -7.72 -4.66
C SER A 55 3.97 -6.90 -3.60
N TYR A 56 4.72 -6.16 -2.78
CA TYR A 56 4.20 -5.27 -1.76
C TYR A 56 4.35 -3.82 -2.21
N THR A 57 3.35 -3.00 -1.89
CA THR A 57 3.45 -1.54 -2.00
C THR A 57 3.23 -0.94 -0.63
N TYR A 58 4.19 -0.12 -0.20
CA TYR A 58 4.16 0.61 1.06
C TYR A 58 4.00 2.11 0.80
N ASP A 59 3.19 2.78 1.63
CA ASP A 59 3.29 4.23 1.84
C ASP A 59 4.52 4.48 2.73
N VAL A 60 5.42 5.33 2.25
CA VAL A 60 6.67 5.70 2.93
C VAL A 60 6.76 7.20 3.21
N THR A 61 5.63 7.91 3.14
CA THR A 61 5.53 9.37 3.32
C THR A 61 6.02 9.82 4.70
N LYS A 62 5.85 8.96 5.71
CA LYS A 62 6.19 9.26 7.11
C LYS A 62 7.53 8.64 7.56
N VAL A 63 8.30 8.06 6.65
CA VAL A 63 9.67 7.63 6.95
C VAL A 63 10.49 8.86 7.32
N ALA A 64 11.30 8.77 8.38
CA ALA A 64 12.00 9.91 8.96
C ALA A 64 12.89 10.67 7.96
N ASP A 65 13.53 9.95 7.03
CA ASP A 65 14.28 10.54 5.91
C ASP A 65 13.91 9.80 4.60
N PRO A 66 12.88 10.27 3.89
CA PRO A 66 12.45 9.64 2.64
C PRO A 66 13.54 9.70 1.57
N HIS A 67 14.39 10.75 1.57
CA HIS A 67 15.49 10.88 0.62
C HIS A 67 16.53 9.80 0.85
N ALA A 68 17.01 9.66 2.09
CA ALA A 68 17.97 8.61 2.44
C ALA A 68 17.39 7.22 2.14
N PHE A 69 16.11 7.00 2.42
CA PHE A 69 15.42 5.75 2.07
C PHE A 69 15.46 5.49 0.55
N GLY A 70 15.13 6.49 -0.27
CA GLY A 70 15.23 6.40 -1.74
C GLY A 70 16.66 6.11 -2.22
N GLN A 71 17.66 6.75 -1.62
CA GLN A 71 19.07 6.51 -1.92
C GLN A 71 19.51 5.10 -1.53
N GLU A 72 19.03 4.55 -0.42
CA GLU A 72 19.29 3.15 -0.04
C GLU A 72 18.70 2.16 -1.06
N VAL A 73 17.47 2.41 -1.52
CA VAL A 73 16.85 1.61 -2.58
C VAL A 73 17.69 1.67 -3.86
N HIS A 74 18.14 2.86 -4.25
CA HIS A 74 18.99 3.03 -5.43
C HIS A 74 20.32 2.26 -5.32
N LYS A 75 20.99 2.33 -4.15
CA LYS A 75 22.25 1.61 -3.90
C LYS A 75 22.12 0.08 -4.02
N ARG A 76 20.92 -0.47 -3.80
CA ARG A 76 20.62 -1.90 -3.97
C ARG A 76 20.31 -2.28 -5.43
N GLY A 77 20.45 -1.36 -6.38
CA GLY A 77 20.06 -1.53 -7.77
C GLY A 77 18.58 -1.26 -8.04
N GLY A 78 17.87 -0.71 -7.06
CA GLY A 78 16.46 -0.34 -7.19
C GLY A 78 16.29 0.95 -7.98
N LYS A 79 15.06 1.21 -8.42
CA LYS A 79 14.75 2.47 -9.09
C LYS A 79 14.30 3.50 -8.07
N PHE A 80 14.80 4.70 -8.20
CA PHE A 80 14.46 5.81 -7.33
C PHE A 80 14.25 7.04 -8.18
N TRP A 81 13.10 7.69 -8.03
CA TRP A 81 12.88 9.01 -8.59
C TRP A 81 12.06 9.89 -7.66
N TRP A 82 12.36 11.17 -7.74
CA TRP A 82 11.74 12.22 -6.95
C TRP A 82 10.81 13.02 -7.85
N VAL A 83 9.56 13.23 -7.42
CA VAL A 83 8.55 14.00 -8.16
C VAL A 83 8.23 15.27 -7.38
N GLY A 84 8.78 16.39 -7.85
CA GLY A 84 8.62 17.70 -7.23
C GLY A 84 9.70 18.00 -6.22
N TRP A 85 10.75 18.69 -6.66
CA TRP A 85 11.67 19.44 -5.81
C TRP A 85 12.24 20.62 -6.61
N GLN A 86 11.61 21.79 -6.43
CA GLN A 86 12.09 23.14 -6.81
C GLN A 86 11.00 24.18 -6.44
N GLY A 87 10.65 24.27 -5.16
CA GLY A 87 9.76 25.33 -4.62
C GLY A 87 8.29 25.30 -5.09
N SER A 88 7.91 24.40 -6.01
CA SER A 88 6.57 24.29 -6.56
C SER A 88 6.00 22.89 -6.34
N ARG A 89 4.77 22.79 -5.81
CA ARG A 89 4.04 21.52 -5.73
C ARG A 89 3.71 21.09 -7.16
N PRO A 90 4.18 19.91 -7.62
CA PRO A 90 3.85 19.44 -8.96
C PRO A 90 2.33 19.28 -9.10
N PRO A 91 1.77 19.48 -10.31
CA PRO A 91 0.34 19.27 -10.56
C PRO A 91 -0.09 17.87 -10.14
N GLU A 92 -1.30 17.74 -9.59
CA GLU A 92 -1.84 16.45 -9.12
C GLU A 92 -1.82 15.37 -10.20
N GLN A 93 -2.11 15.74 -11.46
CA GLN A 93 -2.03 14.82 -12.58
C GLN A 93 -0.62 14.25 -12.80
N GLN A 94 0.43 15.02 -12.51
CA GLN A 94 1.80 14.52 -12.59
C GLN A 94 2.09 13.52 -11.47
N LEU A 95 1.68 13.82 -10.24
CA LEU A 95 1.80 12.90 -9.11
C LEU A 95 1.09 11.57 -9.40
N GLN A 96 -0.13 11.64 -9.95
CA GLN A 96 -0.90 10.45 -10.30
C GLN A 96 -0.19 9.60 -11.36
N ARG A 97 0.31 10.22 -12.45
CA ARG A 97 1.05 9.49 -13.49
C ARG A 97 2.27 8.75 -12.96
N GLU A 98 3.00 9.34 -12.02
CA GLU A 98 4.19 8.70 -11.45
C GLU A 98 3.84 7.54 -10.51
N ARG A 99 2.70 7.62 -9.81
CA ARG A 99 2.15 6.50 -9.03
C ARG A 99 1.65 5.39 -9.93
N ASP A 100 0.96 5.72 -11.02
CA ASP A 100 0.49 4.76 -12.02
C ASP A 100 1.69 4.03 -12.65
N LYS A 101 2.75 4.75 -13.02
CA LYS A 101 4.01 4.16 -13.50
C LYS A 101 4.65 3.20 -12.49
N LEU A 102 4.62 3.52 -11.19
CA LEU A 102 5.14 2.61 -10.15
C LEU A 102 4.28 1.34 -10.08
N ASN A 103 2.96 1.48 -10.14
CA ASN A 103 2.02 0.35 -10.11
C ASN A 103 2.20 -0.56 -11.33
N ASP A 104 2.40 0.01 -12.52
CA ASP A 104 2.62 -0.72 -13.77
C ASP A 104 4.04 -1.31 -13.86
N MET A 105 4.96 -0.92 -12.97
CA MET A 105 6.32 -1.44 -12.97
C MET A 105 6.36 -2.86 -12.37
N PRO A 106 7.10 -3.82 -12.97
CA PRO A 106 7.32 -5.11 -12.35
C PRO A 106 8.06 -4.96 -11.01
N ALA A 107 7.60 -5.66 -9.99
CA ALA A 107 8.27 -5.65 -8.69
C ALA A 107 9.59 -6.43 -8.78
N THR A 108 10.62 -5.88 -8.16
CA THR A 108 11.96 -6.47 -8.05
C THR A 108 12.37 -6.55 -6.59
N GLU A 109 13.37 -7.38 -6.26
CA GLU A 109 13.94 -7.46 -4.91
C GLU A 109 14.60 -6.16 -4.47
N ALA A 110 15.22 -5.45 -5.41
CA ALA A 110 15.84 -4.15 -5.14
C ALA A 110 14.79 -3.06 -4.89
N GLY A 111 13.57 -3.24 -5.39
CA GLY A 111 12.44 -2.36 -5.21
C GLY A 111 12.47 -1.11 -6.09
N ALA A 112 11.42 -0.31 -5.97
CA ALA A 112 11.26 0.97 -6.64
C ALA A 112 10.56 1.97 -5.72
N VAL A 113 11.09 3.19 -5.62
CA VAL A 113 10.55 4.28 -4.80
C VAL A 113 10.15 5.46 -5.66
N VAL A 114 8.96 5.98 -5.37
CA VAL A 114 8.49 7.29 -5.83
C VAL A 114 8.31 8.20 -4.63
N LEU A 115 9.18 9.19 -4.49
CA LEU A 115 8.99 10.27 -3.52
C LEU A 115 8.17 11.38 -4.19
N ALA A 116 6.86 11.34 -3.99
CA ALA A 116 5.89 12.21 -4.65
C ALA A 116 4.90 12.76 -3.63
N GLY A 117 5.26 13.85 -2.95
CA GLY A 117 4.40 14.47 -1.93
C GLY A 117 3.72 13.44 -1.03
N ASP A 118 2.39 13.55 -0.91
CA ASP A 118 1.55 12.61 -0.17
C ASP A 118 0.58 11.88 -1.14
N PRO A 119 0.61 10.53 -1.27
CA PRO A 119 1.61 9.60 -0.70
C PRO A 119 2.88 9.45 -1.54
N ALA A 120 4.00 9.23 -0.86
CA ALA A 120 5.22 8.62 -1.38
C ALA A 120 5.10 7.08 -1.28
N LEU A 121 5.51 6.37 -2.33
CA LEU A 121 5.27 4.93 -2.47
C LEU A 121 6.56 4.15 -2.69
N TYR A 122 6.62 2.96 -2.10
CA TYR A 122 7.69 1.98 -2.26
C TYR A 122 7.12 0.63 -2.69
N LYS A 123 7.50 0.15 -3.87
CA LYS A 123 7.09 -1.16 -4.38
C LYS A 123 8.27 -2.13 -4.37
N VAL A 124 8.08 -3.33 -3.81
CA VAL A 124 9.16 -4.33 -3.69
C VAL A 124 8.61 -5.74 -3.80
N ARG A 125 9.43 -6.65 -4.33
CA ARG A 125 9.13 -8.08 -4.35
C ARG A 125 9.55 -8.73 -3.03
N GLY A 126 8.64 -9.50 -2.43
CA GLY A 126 8.95 -10.34 -1.26
C GLY A 126 9.52 -11.70 -1.64
N LYS A 127 9.76 -12.54 -0.63
CA LYS A 127 10.26 -13.91 -0.89
C LYS A 127 9.10 -14.81 -1.30
N PRO A 128 9.35 -15.83 -2.13
CA PRO A 128 8.37 -16.88 -2.38
C PRO A 128 7.88 -17.54 -1.08
N GLY A 129 6.60 -17.89 -1.02
CA GLY A 129 5.98 -18.56 0.12
C GLY A 129 4.59 -19.11 -0.20
N LEU A 130 3.94 -19.70 0.81
CA LEU A 130 2.55 -20.13 0.70
C LEU A 130 1.63 -18.91 0.72
N ASN A 131 0.52 -18.96 -0.02
CA ASN A 131 -0.39 -17.82 -0.17
C ASN A 131 -0.84 -17.25 1.19
N ARG A 132 -1.25 -18.14 2.10
CA ARG A 132 -1.69 -17.81 3.47
C ARG A 132 -0.65 -17.04 4.32
N ASP A 133 0.63 -17.15 3.99
CA ASP A 133 1.72 -16.54 4.76
C ASP A 133 2.18 -15.20 4.16
N LEU A 134 1.83 -14.92 2.90
CA LEU A 134 2.35 -13.76 2.16
C LEU A 134 1.92 -12.42 2.75
N LEU A 135 0.69 -12.31 3.23
CA LEU A 135 0.22 -11.07 3.84
C LEU A 135 0.97 -10.78 5.15
N ARG A 136 1.18 -11.80 5.99
CA ARG A 136 1.97 -11.68 7.22
C ARG A 136 3.40 -11.23 6.90
N GLN A 137 4.04 -11.83 5.91
CA GLN A 137 5.36 -11.41 5.43
C GLN A 137 5.38 -9.93 5.01
N GLY A 138 4.34 -9.45 4.32
CA GLY A 138 4.23 -8.05 3.93
C GLY A 138 4.13 -7.11 5.14
N CYS A 139 3.33 -7.49 6.14
CA CYS A 139 3.18 -6.75 7.39
C CYS A 139 4.47 -6.76 8.24
N GLU A 140 5.22 -7.86 8.25
CA GLU A 140 6.54 -7.94 8.90
C GLU A 140 7.60 -7.08 8.22
N GLY A 141 7.42 -6.75 6.93
CA GLY A 141 8.28 -5.84 6.20
C GLY A 141 8.12 -4.36 6.56
N GLN A 142 7.11 -4.00 7.36
CA GLN A 142 6.89 -2.62 7.79
C GLN A 142 8.00 -2.13 8.73
N ARG A 143 8.26 -0.84 8.71
CA ARG A 143 9.18 -0.11 9.60
C ARG A 143 8.49 1.16 10.10
N ALA A 144 9.08 1.84 11.07
CA ALA A 144 8.61 3.16 11.51
C ALA A 144 8.36 4.10 10.31
N GLY A 145 7.16 4.67 10.24
CA GLY A 145 6.77 5.56 9.14
C GLY A 145 6.46 4.89 7.81
N MET A 146 6.46 3.54 7.75
CA MET A 146 6.00 2.76 6.61
C MET A 146 4.67 2.07 6.90
N ARG A 147 3.81 1.96 5.88
CA ARG A 147 2.55 1.23 5.94
C ARG A 147 2.30 0.45 4.67
N LEU A 148 1.98 -0.83 4.78
CA LEU A 148 1.53 -1.67 3.67
C LEU A 148 0.17 -1.13 3.20
N VAL A 149 0.09 -0.73 1.93
CA VAL A 149 -1.14 -0.18 1.35
C VAL A 149 -1.77 -1.15 0.35
N SER A 150 -0.96 -1.96 -0.31
CA SER A 150 -1.45 -3.00 -1.19
C SER A 150 -0.44 -4.11 -1.34
N TRP A 151 -0.93 -5.29 -1.73
CA TRP A 151 -0.10 -6.40 -2.13
C TRP A 151 -0.77 -7.17 -3.26
N GLN A 152 0.05 -7.81 -4.08
CA GLN A 152 -0.36 -8.72 -5.14
C GLN A 152 0.54 -9.94 -5.09
N ALA A 153 0.10 -11.08 -5.60
CA ALA A 153 0.94 -12.25 -5.73
C ALA A 153 0.69 -12.95 -7.07
N ALA A 154 1.75 -13.51 -7.64
CA ALA A 154 1.65 -14.43 -8.76
C ALA A 154 2.29 -15.75 -8.38
N ARG A 155 1.84 -16.86 -8.95
CA ARG A 155 2.51 -18.15 -8.74
C ARG A 155 3.93 -18.08 -9.31
N ALA A 156 4.87 -18.73 -8.63
CA ALA A 156 6.29 -18.64 -8.94
C ALA A 156 6.63 -19.13 -10.36
N ASP A 157 5.83 -20.04 -10.91
CA ASP A 157 5.92 -20.57 -12.28
C ASP A 157 5.57 -19.53 -13.37
N PHE A 158 4.90 -18.42 -13.02
CA PHE A 158 4.62 -17.32 -13.97
C PHE A 158 5.69 -16.22 -13.98
N ILE A 159 6.75 -16.35 -13.20
CA ILE A 159 7.83 -15.36 -13.15
C ILE A 159 8.73 -15.53 -14.36
N LYS A 160 8.86 -14.46 -15.15
CA LYS A 160 9.80 -14.38 -16.27
C LYS A 160 10.96 -13.45 -15.90
N ASP A 161 12.18 -13.86 -16.18
CA ASP A 161 13.42 -13.09 -15.94
C ASP A 161 13.59 -12.57 -14.51
N GLY A 162 13.10 -13.33 -13.53
CA GLY A 162 13.14 -12.91 -12.13
C GLY A 162 12.40 -11.59 -11.92
N LYS A 163 11.26 -11.37 -12.58
CA LYS A 163 10.35 -10.24 -12.37
C LYS A 163 8.92 -10.73 -12.29
N LEU A 164 8.16 -10.18 -11.35
CA LEU A 164 6.71 -10.38 -11.36
C LEU A 164 6.13 -9.61 -12.54
N PRO A 165 5.28 -10.23 -13.39
CA PRO A 165 4.53 -9.46 -14.36
C PRO A 165 3.76 -8.37 -13.63
N SER A 166 3.69 -7.18 -14.20
CA SER A 166 2.77 -6.16 -13.71
C SER A 166 1.37 -6.76 -13.70
N GLY A 167 0.60 -6.49 -12.64
CA GLY A 167 -0.84 -6.73 -12.69
C GLY A 167 -1.46 -5.97 -13.89
N PRO A 168 -2.72 -6.22 -14.23
CA PRO A 168 -3.38 -5.47 -15.30
C PRO A 168 -3.21 -3.97 -15.03
N THR A 169 -2.66 -3.27 -16.02
CA THR A 169 -2.42 -1.83 -15.97
C THR A 169 -3.72 -1.09 -15.69
N ALA A 170 -3.63 0.14 -15.20
CA ALA A 170 -4.82 0.99 -15.03
C ALA A 170 -5.62 1.14 -16.34
N ALA A 171 -4.94 1.08 -17.50
CA ALA A 171 -5.56 1.08 -18.82
C ALA A 171 -6.30 -0.22 -19.11
N GLU A 172 -5.71 -1.38 -18.81
CA GLU A 172 -6.34 -2.70 -18.99
C GLU A 172 -7.55 -2.88 -18.05
N ILE A 173 -7.46 -2.42 -16.80
CA ILE A 173 -8.60 -2.43 -15.87
C ILE A 173 -9.72 -1.52 -16.38
N ARG A 174 -9.41 -0.32 -16.89
CA ARG A 174 -10.42 0.58 -17.47
C ARG A 174 -11.06 -0.01 -18.72
N ALA A 175 -10.28 -0.63 -19.60
CA ALA A 175 -10.81 -1.29 -20.80
C ALA A 175 -11.78 -2.43 -20.44
N VAL A 176 -11.46 -3.23 -19.41
CA VAL A 176 -12.36 -4.28 -18.92
C VAL A 176 -13.61 -3.68 -18.26
N GLN A 177 -13.49 -2.62 -17.46
CA GLN A 177 -14.64 -1.93 -16.85
C GLN A 177 -15.54 -1.21 -17.87
N GLU A 178 -14.99 -0.79 -19.00
CA GLU A 178 -15.76 -0.21 -20.12
C GLU A 178 -16.50 -1.29 -20.93
N LEU A 179 -15.94 -2.49 -21.04
CA LEU A 179 -16.61 -3.65 -21.64
C LEU A 179 -17.74 -4.20 -20.75
N ASP A 180 -17.61 -4.06 -19.43
CA ASP A 180 -18.55 -4.59 -18.43
C ASP A 180 -19.62 -3.59 -17.98
N ARG A 181 -19.70 -2.41 -18.63
CA ARG A 181 -20.90 -1.58 -18.55
C ARG A 181 -21.92 -2.12 -19.54
N PRO A 182 -22.95 -2.88 -19.11
CA PRO A 182 -24.11 -3.04 -19.97
C PRO A 182 -24.58 -1.63 -20.33
N LYS A 183 -24.79 -1.37 -21.62
CA LYS A 183 -25.47 -0.15 -22.05
C LYS A 183 -26.83 -0.19 -21.38
N ILE A 184 -26.99 0.55 -20.28
CA ILE A 184 -28.22 0.62 -19.47
C ILE A 184 -29.44 0.96 -20.35
N LYS A 185 -29.21 1.57 -21.52
CA LYS A 185 -30.21 1.89 -22.54
C LYS A 185 -30.80 0.65 -23.25
N ASP A 186 -30.09 -0.47 -23.26
CA ASP A 186 -30.52 -1.73 -23.89
C ASP A 186 -31.17 -2.69 -22.86
N LEU A 187 -31.26 -2.29 -21.59
CA LEU A 187 -31.85 -3.07 -20.48
C LEU A 187 -33.09 -2.42 -19.85
N LEU A 188 -33.56 -1.29 -20.39
CA LEU A 188 -34.85 -0.70 -20.03
C LEU A 188 -35.83 -0.94 -21.19
N PRO A 189 -37.02 -1.51 -20.95
CA PRO A 189 -38.07 -1.58 -21.97
C PRO A 189 -38.57 -0.19 -22.38
#